data_AF-A0A0J1FX64-F1
#
_entry.id   AF-A0A0J1FX64-F1
#
_cell.length_a   1.000
_cell.length_b   1.000
_cell.length_c   1.000
_cell.angle_alpha   90.00
_cell.angle_beta   90.00
_cell.angle_gamma   90.00
#
_symmetry.space_group_name_H-M   'P 1'
#
loop_
_entity.id
_entity.type
_entity.pdbx_description
1 polymer ?
#
loop_
_entity_poly.entity_id
_entity_poly.type
_entity_poly.pdbx_seq_one_letter_code
_entity_poly.pdbx_strand_id
1 'polypeptide(L)'
;MGIYNLFILPKTTVPIDLPVTSARIAELFSEFLRRYYEWKSAKLKEMILMFLMLIVGGSILSIPWLLPNIGMSLSLCLLFLFYIAVKRYIAVNRKVSHLYVNVHVLQHHLVGKLEVGFCNHREPCHCAEEFMDYVLKTYNISLNKILI
;
A
#
# COMPACT_ATOMS: atom_id res chain seq x y z
N MET A 1 -26.36 -1.21 -6.62
CA MET A 1 -25.11 -1.98 -6.40
C MET A 1 -23.94 -1.01 -6.41
N GLY A 2 -23.50 -0.56 -5.23
CA GLY A 2 -22.41 0.42 -5.07
C GLY A 2 -21.29 -0.17 -4.23
N ILE A 3 -20.12 -0.38 -4.83
CA ILE A 3 -18.94 -1.03 -4.23
C ILE A 3 -18.04 0.03 -3.56
N TYR A 4 -18.61 0.98 -2.83
CA TYR A 4 -17.87 2.13 -2.27
C TYR A 4 -17.76 2.13 -0.73
N ASN A 5 -18.23 1.09 -0.03
CA ASN A 5 -18.29 1.08 1.44
C ASN A 5 -17.10 0.42 2.15
N LEU A 6 -15.96 0.18 1.48
CA LEU A 6 -14.77 -0.39 2.14
C LEU A 6 -13.65 0.63 2.44
N PHE A 7 -13.94 1.93 2.37
CA PHE A 7 -13.07 3.01 2.84
C PHE A 7 -13.66 3.67 4.09
N ILE A 8 -13.98 2.87 5.09
CA ILE A 8 -14.03 3.40 6.46
C ILE A 8 -12.58 3.45 6.91
N LEU A 9 -11.93 4.59 6.66
CA LEU A 9 -10.92 5.08 7.59
C LEU A 9 -11.59 4.96 8.97
N PRO A 10 -11.07 4.18 9.95
CA PRO A 10 -11.55 4.37 11.29
C PRO A 10 -11.13 5.80 11.63
N LYS A 11 -12.10 6.72 11.61
CA LYS A 11 -11.96 8.00 12.27
C LYS A 11 -11.67 7.61 13.71
N THR A 12 -10.41 7.64 14.10
CA THR A 12 -9.94 7.26 15.44
C THR A 12 -10.39 8.33 16.42
N THR A 13 -11.69 8.32 16.70
CA THR A 13 -12.33 9.00 17.84
C THR A 13 -12.66 8.00 18.95
N VAL A 14 -12.38 6.71 18.74
CA VAL A 14 -12.37 5.72 19.81
C VAL A 14 -10.97 5.79 20.45
N PRO A 15 -10.85 6.04 21.76
CA PRO A 15 -9.60 5.81 22.46
C PRO A 15 -9.31 4.32 22.29
N ILE A 16 -8.40 4.01 21.38
CA ILE A 16 -7.89 2.65 21.28
C ILE A 16 -7.12 2.48 22.58
N ASP A 17 -7.60 1.62 23.48
CA ASP A 17 -6.80 1.03 24.55
C ASP A 17 -5.71 0.18 23.88
N LEU A 18 -4.79 0.87 23.23
CA LEU A 18 -3.57 0.32 22.70
C LEU A 18 -2.79 -0.19 23.91
N PRO A 19 -2.28 -1.43 23.91
CA PRO A 19 -1.33 -1.92 24.91
C PRO A 19 0.04 -1.26 24.69
N VAL A 20 0.04 0.07 24.52
CA VAL A 20 1.18 0.89 24.20
C VAL A 20 1.42 1.76 25.41
N THR A 21 2.46 1.39 26.13
CA THR A 21 2.98 2.03 27.35
C THR A 21 3.40 3.49 27.15
N SER A 22 3.53 3.99 25.91
CA SER A 22 3.94 5.37 25.64
C SER A 22 3.17 6.04 24.49
N ALA A 23 2.67 7.26 24.73
CA ALA A 23 1.98 8.07 23.72
C ALA A 23 2.80 8.25 22.43
N ARG A 24 4.13 8.28 22.55
CA ARG A 24 5.07 8.40 21.42
C ARG A 24 5.03 7.20 20.47
N ILE A 25 4.86 5.99 21.00
CA ILE A 25 4.78 4.77 20.17
C ILE A 25 3.40 4.68 19.51
N ALA A 26 2.34 5.11 20.20
CA ALA A 26 1.00 5.18 19.62
C ALA A 26 0.95 6.15 18.44
N GLU A 27 1.58 7.33 18.57
CA GLU A 27 1.70 8.30 17.49
C GLU A 27 2.48 7.73 16.29
N LEU A 28 3.65 7.12 16.55
CA LEU A 28 4.47 6.50 15.51
C LEU A 28 3.72 5.36 14.78
N PHE A 29 3.00 4.53 15.52
CA PHE A 29 2.20 3.45 14.97
C PHE A 29 1.01 3.96 14.15
N SER A 30 0.34 5.03 14.61
CA SER A 30 -0.74 5.66 13.85
C SER A 30 -0.24 6.25 12.53
N GLU A 31 0.95 6.87 12.52
CA GLU A 31 1.60 7.38 11.32
C GLU A 31 1.98 6.24 10.37
N PHE A 32 2.55 5.15 10.91
CA PHE A 32 2.84 3.94 10.15
C PHE A 32 1.58 3.39 9.48
N LEU A 33 0.48 3.20 10.21
CA LEU A 33 -0.78 2.70 9.65
C LEU A 33 -1.31 3.62 8.56
N ARG A 34 -1.31 4.94 8.78
CA ARG A 34 -1.74 5.92 7.77
C ARG A 34 -0.95 5.77 6.48
N ARG A 35 0.39 5.75 6.57
CA ARG A 35 1.27 5.60 5.40
C ARG A 35 1.15 4.23 4.73
N TYR A 36 0.96 3.18 5.52
CA TYR A 36 0.75 1.82 5.03
C TYR A 36 -0.52 1.72 4.18
N TYR A 37 -1.64 2.29 4.63
CA TYR A 37 -2.88 2.32 3.85
C TYR A 37 -2.79 3.22 2.62
N GLU A 38 -2.11 4.37 2.71
CA GLU A 38 -1.81 5.21 1.54
C GLU A 38 -1.02 4.44 0.48
N TRP A 39 0.03 3.73 0.90
CA TRP A 39 0.84 2.88 0.05
C TRP A 39 0.01 1.74 -0.57
N LYS A 40 -0.77 1.00 0.23
CA LYS A 40 -1.61 -0.11 -0.24
C LYS A 40 -2.63 0.35 -1.29
N SER A 41 -3.27 1.50 -1.08
CA SER A 41 -4.20 2.10 -2.04
C SER A 41 -3.49 2.50 -3.34
N ALA A 42 -2.31 3.11 -3.23
CA ALA A 42 -1.52 3.48 -4.39
C ALA A 42 -1.03 2.25 -5.17
N LYS A 43 -0.64 1.17 -4.48
CA LYS A 43 -0.20 -0.09 -5.07
C LYS A 43 -1.35 -0.78 -5.82
N LEU A 44 -2.56 -0.75 -5.27
CA LEU A 44 -3.75 -1.26 -5.96
C LEU A 44 -4.02 -0.48 -7.27
N LYS A 45 -3.92 0.86 -7.22
CA LYS A 45 -4.05 1.70 -8.42
C LYS A 45 -2.98 1.40 -9.47
N GLU A 46 -1.74 1.18 -9.03
CA GLU A 46 -0.64 0.76 -9.91
C GLU A 46 -0.97 -0.58 -10.59
N MET A 47 -1.44 -1.57 -9.83
CA MET A 47 -1.80 -2.89 -10.34
C MET A 47 -2.94 -2.83 -11.35
N ILE A 48 -4.01 -2.08 -11.06
CA ILE A 48 -5.12 -1.87 -11.99
C ILE A 48 -4.62 -1.24 -13.29
N LEU A 49 -3.75 -0.23 -13.19
CA LEU A 49 -3.22 0.46 -14.36
C LEU A 49 -2.29 -0.43 -15.18
N MET A 50 -1.47 -1.26 -14.53
CA MET A 50 -0.65 -2.27 -15.20
C MET A 50 -1.52 -3.29 -15.96
N PHE A 51 -2.60 -3.78 -15.35
CA PHE A 51 -3.52 -4.70 -15.98
C PHE A 51 -4.24 -4.07 -17.19
N LEU A 52 -4.67 -2.81 -17.06
CA LEU A 52 -5.25 -2.05 -18.17
C LEU A 52 -4.25 -1.91 -19.33
N MET A 53 -2.98 -1.57 -19.04
CA MET A 53 -1.95 -1.48 -20.07
C MET A 53 -1.71 -2.81 -20.77
N LEU A 54 -1.71 -3.94 -20.05
CA LEU A 54 -1.58 -5.27 -20.67
C LEU A 54 -2.72 -5.56 -21.65
N ILE A 55 -3.97 -5.27 -21.27
CA ILE A 55 -5.13 -5.46 -22.15
C ILE A 55 -5.04 -4.56 -23.38
N VAL A 56 -4.76 -3.27 -23.19
CA VAL A 56 -4.69 -2.31 -24.30
C VAL A 56 -3.51 -2.63 -25.22
N GLY A 57 -2.34 -2.94 -24.66
CA GLY A 57 -1.15 -3.35 -25.41
C GLY A 57 -1.39 -4.63 -26.22
N GLY A 58 -2.02 -5.64 -25.61
CA GLY A 58 -2.41 -6.87 -26.32
C GLY A 58 -3.40 -6.60 -27.46
N SER A 59 -4.36 -5.70 -27.23
CA SER A 59 -5.35 -5.30 -28.23
C SER A 59 -4.73 -4.59 -29.43
N ILE A 60 -3.76 -3.69 -29.21
CA ILE A 60 -3.02 -3.01 -30.29
C ILE A 60 -2.35 -4.04 -31.23
N LEU A 61 -1.79 -5.11 -30.67
CA LEU A 61 -1.13 -6.15 -31.47
C LEU A 61 -2.12 -7.08 -32.19
N SER A 62 -3.29 -7.32 -31.59
CA SER A 62 -4.25 -8.32 -32.07
C SER A 62 -5.25 -7.76 -33.09
N ILE A 63 -5.63 -6.49 -32.95
CA ILE A 63 -6.67 -5.83 -33.76
C ILE A 63 -6.34 -5.78 -35.26
N PRO A 64 -5.11 -5.49 -35.72
CA PRO A 64 -4.79 -5.50 -37.15
C PRO A 64 -5.05 -6.85 -37.82
N TRP A 65 -4.86 -7.95 -37.08
CA TRP A 65 -5.10 -9.30 -37.58
C TRP A 65 -6.58 -9.67 -37.60
N LEU A 66 -7.34 -9.22 -36.59
CA LEU A 66 -8.78 -9.46 -36.47
C LEU A 66 -9.62 -8.60 -37.43
N LEU A 67 -9.17 -7.37 -37.71
CA LEU A 67 -9.91 -6.37 -38.49
C LEU A 67 -8.99 -5.71 -39.52
N PRO A 68 -8.61 -6.40 -40.62
CA PRO A 68 -7.59 -5.92 -41.55
C PRO A 68 -7.91 -4.57 -42.22
N ASN A 69 -9.20 -4.24 -42.41
CA ASN A 69 -9.61 -3.01 -43.11
C ASN A 69 -9.56 -1.73 -42.24
N ILE A 70 -9.80 -1.84 -40.93
CA ILE A 70 -9.93 -0.68 -40.01
C ILE A 70 -8.91 -0.77 -38.86
N GLY A 71 -8.33 -1.95 -38.65
CA GLY A 71 -7.52 -2.29 -37.49
C GLY A 71 -6.26 -1.45 -37.36
N MET A 72 -5.64 -1.02 -38.47
CA MET A 72 -4.49 -0.12 -38.42
C MET A 72 -4.84 1.26 -37.84
N SER A 73 -5.98 1.83 -38.24
CA SER A 73 -6.44 3.13 -37.72
C SER A 73 -6.82 3.04 -36.23
N LEU A 74 -7.54 1.98 -35.85
CA LEU A 74 -7.89 1.70 -34.45
C LEU A 74 -6.64 1.51 -33.58
N SER A 75 -5.64 0.79 -34.10
CA SER A 75 -4.38 0.54 -33.37
C SER A 75 -3.59 1.82 -33.14
N LEU A 76 -3.55 2.74 -34.11
CA LEU A 76 -2.95 4.07 -33.93
C LEU A 76 -3.65 4.88 -32.83
N CYS A 77 -4.99 4.87 -32.81
CA CYS A 77 -5.76 5.54 -31.76
C CYS A 77 -5.50 4.94 -30.37
N LEU A 78 -5.48 3.60 -30.27
CA LEU A 78 -5.15 2.89 -29.04
C LEU A 78 -3.71 3.15 -28.59
N LEU A 79 -2.76 3.29 -29.51
CA LEU A 79 -1.36 3.59 -29.20
C LEU A 79 -1.22 4.97 -28.55
N PHE A 80 -2.00 5.96 -28.99
CA PHE A 80 -2.06 7.26 -28.32
C PHE A 80 -2.62 7.15 -26.89
N LEU A 81 -3.70 6.41 -26.68
CA LEU A 81 -4.25 6.16 -25.33
C LEU A 81 -3.27 5.40 -24.45
N PHE A 82 -2.58 4.41 -25.02
CA PHE A 82 -1.55 3.63 -24.33
C PHE A 82 -0.39 4.52 -23.88
N TYR A 83 0.07 5.45 -24.72
CA TYR A 83 1.10 6.42 -24.35
C TYR A 83 0.69 7.28 -23.13
N ILE A 84 -0.55 7.77 -23.11
CA ILE A 84 -1.08 8.53 -21.96
C ILE A 84 -1.13 7.65 -20.71
N ALA A 85 -1.58 6.40 -20.85
CA ALA A 85 -1.65 5.44 -19.74
C ALA A 85 -0.26 5.14 -19.16
N VAL A 86 0.75 4.94 -20.00
CA VAL A 86 2.15 4.75 -19.59
C VAL A 86 2.66 5.95 -18.80
N LYS A 87 2.40 7.17 -19.27
CA LYS A 87 2.81 8.39 -18.55
C LYS A 87 2.16 8.47 -17.17
N ARG A 88 0.87 8.12 -17.06
CA ARG A 88 0.17 8.03 -15.78
C ARG A 88 0.73 6.93 -14.89
N TYR A 89 1.08 5.78 -15.47
CA TYR A 89 1.67 4.65 -14.74
C TYR A 89 3.00 5.03 -14.10
N ILE A 90 3.89 5.68 -14.84
CA ILE A 90 5.18 6.12 -14.31
C ILE A 90 4.99 7.08 -13.12
N ALA A 91 4.03 8.00 -13.21
CA ALA A 91 3.74 8.93 -12.11
C ALA A 91 3.20 8.21 -10.85
N VAL A 92 2.30 7.24 -11.04
CA VAL A 92 1.78 6.42 -9.93
C VAL A 92 2.87 5.54 -9.33
N ASN A 93 3.67 4.87 -10.16
CA ASN A 93 4.78 4.02 -9.72
C ASN A 93 5.81 4.81 -8.89
N ARG A 94 6.20 6.02 -9.32
CA ARG A 94 7.05 6.90 -8.50
C ARG A 94 6.44 7.19 -7.15
N LYS A 95 5.15 7.52 -7.09
CA LYS A 95 4.44 7.76 -5.83
C LYS A 95 4.43 6.51 -4.93
N VAL A 96 4.16 5.33 -5.50
CA VAL A 96 4.18 4.06 -4.77
C VAL A 96 5.58 3.80 -4.20
N SER A 97 6.63 4.02 -4.98
CA SER A 97 8.02 3.85 -4.55
C SER A 97 8.38 4.78 -3.38
N HIS A 98 8.01 6.06 -3.45
CA HIS A 98 8.21 6.99 -2.34
C HIS A 98 7.46 6.57 -1.07
N LEU A 99 6.20 6.16 -1.22
CA LEU A 99 5.40 5.68 -0.09
C LEU A 99 5.96 4.38 0.50
N TYR A 100 6.46 3.48 -0.34
CA TYR A 100 7.11 2.25 0.09
C TYR A 100 8.33 2.53 0.97
N VAL A 101 9.21 3.44 0.54
CA VAL A 101 10.38 3.84 1.34
C VAL A 101 9.95 4.43 2.68
N ASN A 102 8.96 5.33 2.69
CA ASN A 102 8.46 5.92 3.93
C ASN A 102 7.88 4.88 4.91
N VAL A 103 7.07 3.95 4.39
CA VAL A 103 6.50 2.85 5.18
C VAL A 103 7.60 1.95 5.73
N HIS A 104 8.59 1.61 4.91
CA HIS A 104 9.72 0.76 5.31
C HIS A 104 10.58 1.42 6.40
N VAL A 105 10.87 2.73 6.25
CA VAL A 105 11.61 3.50 7.28
C VAL A 105 10.82 3.55 8.59
N LEU A 106 9.51 3.83 8.52
CA LEU A 106 8.65 3.83 9.71
C LEU A 106 8.57 2.46 10.38
N GLN A 107 8.45 1.37 9.60
CA GLN A 107 8.47 0.01 10.10
C GLN A 107 9.78 -0.28 10.84
N HIS A 108 10.92 0.04 10.22
CA HIS A 108 12.23 -0.16 10.83
C HIS A 108 12.39 0.63 12.13
N HIS A 109 11.94 1.90 12.16
CA HIS A 109 11.96 2.69 13.39
C HIS A 109 11.04 2.12 14.48
N LEU A 110 9.88 1.59 14.10
CA LEU A 110 8.92 1.01 15.03
C LEU A 110 9.46 -0.29 15.63
N VAL A 111 10.03 -1.19 14.82
CA VAL A 111 10.70 -2.42 15.27
C VAL A 111 11.89 -2.09 16.17
N GLY A 112 12.75 -1.16 15.74
CA GLY A 112 13.88 -0.74 16.58
C GLY A 112 13.43 -0.17 17.93
N LYS A 113 12.32 0.58 17.98
CA LYS A 113 11.77 1.09 19.25
C LYS A 113 11.14 -0.01 20.11
N LEU A 114 10.59 -1.05 19.48
CA LEU A 114 10.05 -2.22 20.17
C LEU A 114 11.16 -3.01 20.89
N GLU A 115 12.35 -3.12 20.28
CA GLU A 115 13.48 -3.91 20.82
C GLU A 115 14.23 -3.24 21.98
N VAL A 116 14.45 -1.92 21.94
CA VAL A 116 15.34 -1.23 22.91
C VAL A 116 14.64 -0.35 23.95
N GLY A 117 13.33 -0.09 23.85
CA GLY A 117 12.70 0.90 24.75
C GLY A 117 11.19 0.93 24.78
N PHE A 118 10.52 -0.21 24.56
CA PHE A 118 9.06 -0.28 24.61
C PHE A 118 8.53 -0.20 26.04
N CYS A 119 9.16 -0.87 27.00
CA CYS A 119 8.72 -0.95 28.40
C CYS A 119 9.85 -0.50 29.35
N ASN A 120 9.49 0.13 30.48
CA ASN A 120 10.45 0.51 31.54
C ASN A 120 10.51 -0.54 32.67
N HIS A 121 10.06 -1.77 32.40
CA HIS A 121 10.08 -2.83 33.40
C HIS A 121 11.54 -3.24 33.70
N ARG A 122 11.85 -3.47 34.98
CA ARG A 122 13.16 -3.95 35.44
C ARG A 122 13.33 -5.46 35.32
N GLU A 123 12.25 -6.17 34.99
CA GLU A 123 12.15 -7.62 34.81
C GLU A 123 11.92 -7.95 33.32
N PRO A 124 12.25 -9.17 32.85
CA PRO A 124 11.95 -9.58 31.48
C PRO A 124 10.46 -9.39 31.18
N CYS A 125 10.13 -8.52 30.22
CA CYS A 125 8.76 -8.15 29.85
C CYS A 125 8.43 -8.67 28.44
N HIS A 126 7.23 -9.22 28.25
CA HIS A 126 6.73 -9.65 26.93
C HIS A 126 5.90 -8.56 26.22
N CYS A 127 5.93 -7.31 26.69
CA CYS A 127 5.07 -6.24 26.20
C CYS A 127 5.25 -5.94 24.69
N ALA A 128 6.48 -6.04 24.18
CA ALA A 128 6.76 -5.85 22.75
C ALA A 128 6.18 -7.00 21.90
N GLU A 129 6.30 -8.25 22.38
CA GLU A 129 5.75 -9.43 21.73
C GLU A 129 4.21 -9.39 21.71
N GLU A 130 3.58 -9.05 22.84
CA GLU A 130 2.12 -8.87 22.92
C GLU A 130 1.62 -7.78 21.97
N PHE A 131 2.35 -6.66 21.85
CA PHE A 131 2.02 -5.62 20.89
C PHE A 131 2.14 -6.11 19.44
N MET A 132 3.22 -6.81 19.09
CA MET A 132 3.37 -7.39 17.75
C MET A 132 2.26 -8.39 17.42
N ASP A 133 1.88 -9.23 18.38
CA ASP A 133 0.77 -10.17 18.27
C ASP A 133 -0.57 -9.46 18.06
N TYR A 134 -0.81 -8.38 18.80
CA TYR A 134 -1.97 -7.53 18.62
C TYR A 134 -2.02 -6.93 17.20
N VAL A 135 -0.90 -6.37 16.73
CA VAL A 135 -0.83 -5.78 15.38
C VAL A 135 -1.09 -6.83 14.30
N LEU A 136 -0.55 -8.04 14.47
CA LEU A 136 -0.79 -9.15 13.55
C LEU A 136 -2.25 -9.60 13.58
N LYS A 137 -2.86 -9.79 14.75
CA LYS A 137 -4.25 -10.26 14.86
C LYS A 137 -5.27 -9.22 14.40
N THR A 138 -5.05 -7.94 14.71
CA THR A 138 -6.00 -6.86 14.43
C THR A 138 -5.85 -6.29 13.02
N TYR A 139 -4.63 -6.08 12.55
CA TYR A 139 -4.37 -5.42 11.26
C TYR A 139 -3.89 -6.38 10.17
N ASN A 140 -3.57 -7.64 10.53
CA ASN A 140 -2.95 -8.61 9.63
C ASN A 140 -1.64 -8.09 9.01
N ILE A 141 -0.87 -7.33 9.81
CA ILE A 141 0.43 -6.77 9.43
C ILE A 141 1.49 -7.46 10.28
N SER A 142 2.46 -8.10 9.64
CA SER A 142 3.65 -8.60 10.33
C SER A 142 4.68 -7.47 10.42
N LEU A 143 5.05 -7.07 11.64
CA LEU A 143 6.11 -6.06 11.86
C LEU A 143 7.51 -6.68 11.66
N ASN A 144 7.67 -7.97 11.94
CA ASN A 144 8.94 -8.70 11.87
C ASN A 144 9.29 -9.23 10.48
N LYS A 145 8.31 -9.35 9.58
CA LYS A 145 8.57 -9.68 8.18
C LYS A 145 8.43 -8.41 7.36
N ILE A 146 9.50 -8.06 6.64
CA ILE A 146 9.44 -7.03 5.60
C ILE A 146 8.35 -7.51 4.63
N LEU A 147 7.22 -6.79 4.59
CA LEU A 147 6.14 -7.02 3.65
C LEU A 147 6.67 -6.62 2.26
N ILE A 148 7.24 -7.59 1.55
CA ILE A 148 7.53 -7.54 0.11
C ILE A 148 6.27 -7.99 -0.63
#